data_AF-A0A7S3BG85-F1
#
_entry.id   AF-A0A7S3BG85-F1
#
_cell.length_a   1.000
_cell.length_b   1.000
_cell.length_c   1.000
_cell.angle_alpha   90.00
_cell.angle_beta   90.00
_cell.angle_gamma   90.00
#
_symmetry.space_group_name_H-M   'P 1'
#
loop_
_entity.id
_entity.type
_entity.pdbx_description
1 polymer ?
#
loop_
_entity_poly.entity_id
_entity_poly.type
_entity_poly.pdbx_seq_one_letter_code
_entity_poly.pdbx_strand_id
1 'polypeptide(L)'
;MAVNGPMGRDVRDCALMLDAMCGAREVDTSADPLAYHGESRGHEESFLAAAERAAWPARVAWSRDLGGISPVDDEVAAICERAARRFQSDGGGTLVDVCPDLS
;
A
#
# COMPACT_ATOMS: atom_id res chain seq x y z
N MET A 1 8.11 15.32 -0.65
CA MET A 1 7.65 15.11 0.74
C MET A 1 8.13 13.72 1.15
N ALA A 2 8.82 13.57 2.27
CA ALA A 2 9.41 12.29 2.67
C ALA A 2 8.64 11.71 3.87
N VAL A 3 8.40 10.40 3.85
CA VAL A 3 7.81 9.62 4.94
C VAL A 3 8.75 8.48 5.30
N ASN A 4 8.76 8.05 6.56
CA ASN A 4 9.57 6.91 7.02
C ASN A 4 8.72 5.63 6.99
N GLY A 5 9.29 4.52 6.53
CA GLY A 5 8.64 3.21 6.51
C GLY A 5 9.61 2.07 6.82
N PRO A 6 9.12 0.93 7.32
CA PRO A 6 9.96 -0.23 7.65
C PRO A 6 10.45 -0.97 6.40
N MET A 7 11.59 -1.65 6.52
CA MET A 7 12.08 -2.62 5.53
C MET A 7 12.25 -3.97 6.21
N GLY A 8 11.60 -4.99 5.65
CA GLY A 8 11.61 -6.38 6.15
C GLY A 8 11.84 -7.38 5.02
N ARG A 9 12.01 -8.66 5.37
CA ARG A 9 12.20 -9.72 4.36
C ARG A 9 10.88 -10.22 3.78
N ASP A 10 9.78 -10.02 4.50
CA ASP A 10 8.44 -10.36 4.07
C ASP A 10 7.42 -9.33 4.58
N VAL A 11 6.16 -9.52 4.15
CA VAL A 11 5.04 -8.63 4.52
C VAL A 11 4.76 -8.65 6.02
N ARG A 12 4.99 -9.77 6.71
CA ARG A 12 4.73 -9.89 8.16
C ARG A 12 5.78 -9.12 8.96
N ASP A 13 7.05 -9.20 8.59
CA ASP A 13 8.15 -8.41 9.18
C ASP A 13 7.83 -6.90 9.06
N CYS A 14 7.42 -6.45 7.86
CA CYS A 14 7.04 -5.06 7.64
C CYS A 14 5.81 -4.66 8.47
N ALA A 15 4.78 -5.51 8.53
CA ALA A 15 3.56 -5.23 9.27
C ALA A 15 3.79 -5.14 10.79
N LEU A 16 4.58 -6.06 11.35
CA LEU A 16 4.98 -6.03 12.76
C LEU A 16 5.75 -4.76 13.10
N MET A 17 6.71 -4.36 12.26
CA MET A 17 7.47 -3.14 12.51
C MET A 17 6.60 -1.89 12.32
N LEU A 18 5.65 -1.92 11.39
CA LEU A 18 4.71 -0.82 11.15
C LEU A 18 3.80 -0.59 12.37
N ASP A 19 3.35 -1.65 13.05
CA ASP A 19 2.61 -1.54 14.32
C ASP A 19 3.38 -0.77 15.41
N ALA A 20 4.72 -0.86 15.40
CA ALA A 20 5.57 -0.13 16.34
C ALA A 20 5.92 1.30 15.89
N MET A 21 5.88 1.56 14.57
CA MET A 21 6.22 2.85 13.98
C MET A 21 5.02 3.81 13.88
N CYS A 22 3.82 3.27 13.74
CA CYS A 22 2.59 4.03 13.58
C CYS A 22 1.96 4.39 14.92
N GLY A 23 1.30 5.55 14.95
CA GLY A 23 0.60 6.07 16.13
C GLY A 23 0.80 7.57 16.26
N ALA A 24 -0.27 8.29 16.58
CA ALA A 24 -0.16 9.72 16.87
C ALA A 24 0.56 9.90 18.21
N ARG A 25 1.63 10.70 18.22
CA ARG A 25 2.28 11.09 19.46
C ARG A 25 1.32 12.01 20.23
N GLU A 26 0.87 11.60 21.42
CA GLU A 26 -0.04 12.41 22.27
C GLU A 26 0.53 13.78 22.66
N VAL A 27 1.85 13.91 22.62
CA VAL A 27 2.56 15.11 23.04
C VAL A 27 2.72 16.02 21.82
N ASP A 28 1.94 17.09 21.76
CA ASP A 28 2.12 18.23 20.84
C ASP A 28 2.01 17.93 19.33
N THR A 29 0.81 18.17 18.79
CA THR A 29 0.45 18.18 17.36
C THR A 29 1.28 19.15 16.52
N SER A 30 1.93 20.16 17.10
CA SER A 30 2.79 21.08 16.35
C SER A 30 4.12 20.46 15.92
N ALA A 31 4.56 19.40 16.60
CA ALA A 31 5.82 18.73 16.32
C ALA A 31 5.74 17.74 15.16
N ASP A 32 4.53 17.29 14.78
CA ASP A 32 4.30 16.48 13.59
C ASP A 32 3.00 16.91 12.87
N PRO A 33 3.08 17.99 12.05
CA PRO A 33 1.93 18.51 11.31
C PRO A 33 1.44 17.58 10.18
N LEU A 34 2.26 16.60 9.76
CA LEU A 34 1.92 15.68 8.68
C LEU A 34 1.20 14.43 9.20
N ALA A 35 1.35 14.11 10.49
CA ALA A 35 0.63 13.00 11.10
C ALA A 35 -0.90 13.22 11.04
N TYR A 36 -1.63 12.13 10.86
CA TYR A 36 -3.09 12.15 10.91
C TYR A 36 -3.56 12.17 12.36
N HIS A 37 -4.31 13.21 12.74
CA HIS A 37 -4.77 13.46 14.12
C HIS A 37 -6.28 13.27 14.32
N GLY A 38 -6.98 12.70 13.33
CA GLY A 38 -8.43 12.49 13.34
C GLY A 38 -8.90 11.46 14.37
N GLU A 39 -10.22 11.26 14.46
CA GLU A 39 -10.90 10.47 15.51
C GLU A 39 -10.42 9.01 15.57
N SER A 40 -9.94 8.45 14.46
CA SER A 40 -9.19 7.19 14.40
C SER A 40 -7.74 7.39 14.84
N ARG A 41 -7.52 7.73 16.12
CA ARG A 41 -6.18 7.99 16.70
C ARG A 41 -5.29 6.73 16.82
N GLY A 42 -5.84 5.58 16.49
CA GLY A 42 -5.12 4.33 16.25
C GLY A 42 -5.77 3.62 15.07
N HIS A 43 -4.98 2.86 14.33
CA HIS A 43 -5.53 1.82 13.46
C HIS A 43 -6.41 0.93 14.33
N GLU A 44 -7.69 0.77 13.95
CA GLU A 44 -8.68 -0.05 14.68
C GLU A 44 -8.21 -1.50 14.87
N GLU A 45 -7.22 -1.91 14.07
CA GLU A 45 -6.62 -3.23 14.01
C GLU A 45 -5.10 -3.15 13.84
N SER A 46 -4.36 -4.11 14.41
CA SER A 46 -2.92 -4.29 14.16
C SER A 46 -2.65 -4.66 12.69
N PHE A 47 -1.64 -4.06 12.09
CA PHE A 47 -1.21 -4.38 10.74
C PHE A 47 -0.75 -5.83 10.61
N LEU A 48 -0.06 -6.38 11.63
CA LEU A 48 0.32 -7.78 11.64
C LEU A 48 -0.91 -8.70 11.62
N ALA A 49 -1.90 -8.42 12.46
CA ALA A 49 -3.14 -9.19 12.52
C ALA A 49 -3.89 -9.16 11.17
N ALA A 50 -3.91 -8.01 10.50
CA ALA A 50 -4.47 -7.88 9.16
C ALA A 50 -3.68 -8.69 8.11
N ALA A 51 -2.35 -8.64 8.15
CA ALA A 51 -1.48 -9.38 7.23
C ALA A 51 -1.60 -10.90 7.39
N GLU A 52 -1.79 -11.40 8.62
CA GLU A 52 -1.96 -12.83 8.90
C GLU A 52 -3.31 -13.38 8.39
N ARG A 53 -4.34 -12.52 8.30
CA ARG A 53 -5.66 -12.86 7.74
C ARG A 53 -5.86 -12.36 6.32
N ALA A 54 -4.78 -12.03 5.62
CA ALA A 54 -4.84 -11.51 4.26
C ALA A 54 -5.65 -12.45 3.35
N ALA A 55 -6.62 -11.87 2.65
CA ALA A 55 -7.44 -12.54 1.66
C ALA A 55 -7.23 -11.88 0.29
N TRP A 56 -7.57 -12.61 -0.77
CA TRP A 56 -7.52 -12.04 -2.11
C TRP A 56 -8.49 -10.86 -2.25
N PRO A 57 -8.06 -9.72 -2.81
CA PRO A 57 -8.94 -8.59 -3.04
C PRO A 57 -9.97 -8.90 -4.13
N ALA A 58 -11.20 -8.45 -3.94
CA ALA A 58 -12.26 -8.64 -4.93
C ALA A 58 -12.04 -7.81 -6.21
N ARG A 59 -11.40 -6.63 -6.10
CA ARG A 59 -11.18 -5.70 -7.20
C ARG A 59 -9.84 -4.99 -7.02
N VAL A 60 -9.03 -4.94 -8.08
CA VAL A 60 -7.72 -4.28 -8.10
C VAL A 60 -7.67 -3.35 -9.31
N ALA A 61 -7.28 -2.09 -9.10
CA ALA A 61 -6.97 -1.15 -10.16
C ALA A 61 -5.49 -1.28 -10.54
N TRP A 62 -5.19 -1.25 -11.84
CA TRP A 62 -3.85 -1.38 -12.38
C TRP A 62 -3.62 -0.35 -13.48
N SER A 63 -2.45 0.28 -13.48
CA SER A 63 -1.97 1.13 -14.57
C SER A 63 -0.54 0.74 -14.88
N ARG A 64 -0.20 0.66 -16.17
CA ARG A 64 1.13 0.25 -16.64
C ARG A 64 2.22 1.27 -16.30
N ASP A 65 1.90 2.55 -16.43
CA ASP A 65 2.88 3.67 -16.40
C ASP A 65 2.29 4.96 -15.80
N LEU A 66 1.18 4.86 -15.08
CA LEU A 66 0.44 5.99 -14.52
C LEU A 66 0.08 7.03 -15.59
N GLY A 67 -0.32 6.59 -16.78
CA GLY A 67 -0.77 7.48 -17.85
C GLY A 67 0.38 8.21 -18.52
N GLY A 68 1.58 7.61 -18.51
CA GLY A 68 2.79 8.16 -19.11
C GLY A 68 3.51 9.23 -18.27
N ILE A 69 3.14 9.44 -17.01
CA ILE A 69 3.78 10.45 -16.12
C ILE A 69 5.25 10.11 -15.87
N SER A 70 5.55 8.84 -15.70
CA SER A 70 6.91 8.35 -15.53
C SER A 70 7.18 7.24 -16.53
N PRO A 71 8.27 7.30 -17.31
CA PRO A 71 8.64 6.20 -18.18
C PRO A 71 8.92 4.95 -17.33
N VAL A 72 8.39 3.81 -17.77
CA VAL A 72 8.62 2.49 -17.18
C VAL A 72 9.25 1.62 -18.25
N ASP A 73 10.34 0.92 -17.91
CA ASP A 73 10.99 -0.03 -18.82
C ASP A 73 10.01 -1.16 -19.19
N ASP A 74 10.00 -1.57 -20.46
CA ASP A 74 9.06 -2.58 -20.96
C ASP A 74 9.20 -3.93 -20.26
N GLU A 75 10.42 -4.32 -19.86
CA GLU A 75 10.64 -5.56 -19.11
C GLU A 75 9.97 -5.49 -17.74
N VAL A 76 10.17 -4.38 -17.02
CA VAL A 76 9.59 -4.14 -15.70
C VAL A 76 8.07 -4.11 -15.79
N ALA A 77 7.53 -3.35 -16.75
CA ALA A 77 6.09 -3.27 -16.98
C ALA A 77 5.49 -4.66 -17.25
N ALA A 78 6.13 -5.47 -18.08
CA ALA A 78 5.66 -6.83 -18.38
C ALA A 78 5.71 -7.77 -17.15
N ILE A 79 6.75 -7.67 -16.31
CA ILE A 79 6.86 -8.45 -15.06
C ILE A 79 5.73 -8.06 -14.10
N CYS A 80 5.54 -6.76 -13.86
CA CYS A 80 4.50 -6.27 -12.95
C CYS A 80 3.10 -6.60 -13.46
N GLU A 81 2.85 -6.49 -14.77
CA GLU A 81 1.56 -6.86 -15.36
C GLU A 81 1.25 -8.36 -15.17
N ARG A 82 2.24 -9.24 -15.37
CA ARG A 82 2.05 -10.68 -15.07
C ARG A 82 1.73 -10.92 -13.60
N ALA A 83 2.38 -10.19 -12.68
CA ALA A 83 2.08 -10.29 -11.26
C ALA A 83 0.67 -9.78 -10.94
N ALA A 84 0.24 -8.66 -11.52
CA ALA A 84 -1.09 -8.09 -11.33
C ALA A 84 -2.20 -9.03 -11.83
N ARG A 85 -1.99 -9.73 -12.96
CA ARG A 85 -2.95 -10.72 -13.48
C ARG A 85 -3.21 -11.90 -12.53
N ARG A 86 -2.31 -12.16 -11.58
CA ARG A 86 -2.50 -13.20 -10.54
C ARG A 86 -3.65 -12.91 -9.60
N PHE A 87 -3.98 -11.63 -9.37
CA PHE A 87 -5.18 -11.27 -8.58
C PHE A 87 -6.47 -11.82 -9.22
N GLN A 88 -6.50 -11.94 -10.55
CA GLN A 88 -7.62 -12.54 -11.27
C GLN A 88 -7.47 -14.07 -11.39
N SER A 89 -6.30 -14.59 -11.79
CA SER A 89 -6.13 -16.03 -12.04
C SER A 89 -6.12 -16.88 -10.77
N ASP A 90 -5.47 -16.39 -9.71
CA ASP A 90 -5.25 -17.14 -8.47
C ASP A 90 -6.26 -16.72 -7.41
N GLY A 91 -6.62 -15.43 -7.37
CA GLY A 91 -7.50 -14.84 -6.37
C GLY A 91 -8.99 -14.75 -6.75
N GLY A 92 -9.33 -14.94 -8.03
CA GLY A 92 -10.71 -14.83 -8.52
C GLY A 92 -11.31 -13.42 -8.49
N GLY A 93 -10.50 -12.39 -8.21
CA GLY A 93 -10.92 -11.00 -8.24
C GLY A 93 -10.92 -10.40 -9.65
N THR A 94 -11.35 -9.15 -9.78
CA THR A 94 -11.32 -8.42 -11.05
C THR A 94 -10.15 -7.47 -11.09
N LEU A 95 -9.34 -7.55 -12.15
CA LEU A 95 -8.33 -6.54 -12.47
C LEU A 95 -8.93 -5.49 -13.41
N VAL A 96 -8.86 -4.21 -13.02
CA VAL A 96 -9.37 -3.08 -13.80
C VAL A 96 -8.19 -2.26 -14.29
N ASP A 97 -8.00 -2.20 -15.60
CA ASP A 97 -7.04 -1.29 -16.21
C ASP A 97 -7.61 0.14 -16.12
N VAL A 98 -7.00 0.97 -15.27
CA VAL A 98 -7.42 2.35 -15.02
C VAL A 98 -6.24 3.16 -14.50
N CYS A 99 -6.12 4.38 -15.00
CA CYS A 99 -5.17 5.37 -14.52
C CYS A 99 -5.91 6.49 -13.78
N PRO A 100 -5.46 6.92 -12.59
CA PRO A 100 -5.96 8.15 -11.98
C PRO A 100 -5.63 9.36 -12.86
N ASP A 101 -6.52 10.35 -12.86
CA ASP A 101 -6.22 11.66 -13.44
C ASP A 101 -5.28 12.41 -12.50
N LEU A 102 -4.10 12.74 -13.00
CA LEU A 102 -3.02 13.39 -12.26
C LEU A 102 -2.59 14.70 -12.97
N SER A 103 -3.47 15.24 -13.81
CA SER A 103 -3.30 16.54 -14.47
C SER A 103 -3.47 17.74 -13.54
#